data_AF-A0AAD9Z7C6-F1
#
_entry.id   AF-A0AAD9Z7C6-F1
#
_cell.length_a   1.000
_cell.length_b   1.000
_cell.length_c   1.000
_cell.angle_alpha   90.00
_cell.angle_beta   90.00
_cell.angle_gamma   90.00
#
_symmetry.space_group_name_H-M   'P 1'
#
loop_
_entity.id
_entity.type
_entity.pdbx_description
1 polymer ?
#
loop_
_entity_poly.entity_id
_entity_poly.type
_entity_poly.pdbx_seq_one_letter_code
_entity_poly.pdbx_strand_id
1 'polypeptide(L)'
;MNIDGITSIFYGPDFITVTKAGDANWAHVKPEVFSLITEAVTSGEQIVNTVENKSSEAGQEGGEQDTLGYDENDGEVVGMIKELLETRIRPAIQEDGGDIEFRGFDNGNVLLKLRGACRTCDSSTVTLKNGIESMLMHYIEEVKAVTQVLDQEEEIAMKEFSKFEEKLKQQKGPDAIASTVGKGSLDTVEA
;
A
#
# COMPACT_ATOMS: atom_id res chain seq x y z
N MET A 1 -12.71 15.73 4.15
CA MET A 1 -13.55 14.59 3.73
C MET A 1 -13.24 13.43 4.66
N ASN A 2 -14.14 13.10 5.60
CA ASN A 2 -13.99 11.90 6.41
C ASN A 2 -15.32 11.15 6.32
N ILE A 3 -15.31 9.98 5.69
CA ILE A 3 -16.48 9.11 5.52
C ILE A 3 -16.40 8.07 6.63
N ASP A 4 -17.48 7.89 7.37
CA ASP A 4 -17.51 6.90 8.45
C ASP A 4 -17.30 5.48 7.92
N GLY A 5 -16.50 4.69 8.63
CA GLY A 5 -16.15 3.34 8.22
C GLY A 5 -15.06 3.23 7.12
N ILE A 6 -14.41 4.31 6.70
CA ILE A 6 -13.20 4.28 5.86
C ILE A 6 -11.95 4.43 6.73
N THR A 7 -10.95 3.61 6.46
CA THR A 7 -9.66 3.60 7.19
C THR A 7 -8.52 4.21 6.38
N SER A 8 -8.51 4.02 5.06
CA SER A 8 -7.53 4.65 4.18
C SER A 8 -8.06 4.82 2.76
N ILE A 9 -7.52 5.83 2.07
CA ILE A 9 -7.74 6.08 0.65
C ILE A 9 -6.36 6.19 0.00
N PHE A 10 -6.14 5.45 -1.07
CA PHE A 10 -4.93 5.50 -1.89
C PHE A 10 -5.31 5.95 -3.30
N TYR A 11 -4.57 6.92 -3.83
CA TYR A 11 -4.74 7.45 -5.17
C TYR A 11 -3.67 6.84 -6.08
N GLY A 12 -4.11 6.03 -7.03
CA GLY A 12 -3.28 5.59 -8.14
C GLY A 12 -3.34 6.57 -9.32
N PRO A 13 -2.61 6.30 -10.41
CA PRO A 13 -2.62 7.15 -11.60
C PRO A 13 -4.02 7.30 -12.22
N ASP A 14 -4.79 6.21 -12.26
CA ASP A 14 -6.10 6.11 -12.90
C ASP A 14 -7.14 5.36 -12.04
N PHE A 15 -6.82 5.07 -10.79
CA PHE A 15 -7.70 4.39 -9.85
C PHE A 15 -7.66 5.00 -8.44
N ILE A 16 -8.69 4.71 -7.66
CA ILE A 16 -8.75 5.04 -6.23
C ILE A 16 -9.02 3.75 -5.46
N THR A 17 -8.14 3.40 -4.53
CA THR A 17 -8.32 2.28 -3.63
C THR A 17 -8.86 2.78 -2.30
N VAL A 18 -9.99 2.25 -1.87
CA VAL A 18 -10.64 2.61 -0.60
C VAL A 18 -10.63 1.40 0.33
N THR A 19 -10.00 1.56 1.49
CA THR A 19 -9.97 0.53 2.53
C THR A 19 -11.01 0.85 3.59
N LYS A 20 -12.03 0.01 3.71
CA LYS A 20 -13.05 0.14 4.76
C LYS A 20 -12.62 -0.55 6.07
N ALA A 21 -13.20 -0.12 7.18
CA ALA A 21 -13.11 -0.84 8.45
C ALA A 21 -13.75 -2.24 8.32
N GLY A 22 -13.33 -3.18 9.17
CA GLY A 22 -13.78 -4.58 9.11
C GLY A 22 -15.31 -4.72 9.26
N ASP A 23 -15.90 -3.89 10.12
CA ASP A 23 -17.32 -3.82 10.48
C ASP A 23 -18.16 -2.91 9.58
N ALA A 24 -17.54 -2.07 8.74
CA ALA A 24 -18.25 -1.19 7.83
C ALA A 24 -18.94 -1.95 6.68
N ASN A 25 -20.11 -1.49 6.24
CA ASN A 25 -20.88 -2.10 5.15
C ASN A 25 -20.76 -1.28 3.85
N TRP A 26 -20.33 -1.95 2.78
CA TRP A 26 -20.18 -1.34 1.45
C TRP A 26 -21.46 -0.71 0.90
N ALA A 27 -22.64 -1.20 1.28
CA ALA A 27 -23.91 -0.61 0.87
C ALA A 27 -24.10 0.83 1.37
N HIS A 28 -23.46 1.21 2.48
CA HIS A 28 -23.48 2.56 3.03
C HIS A 28 -22.27 3.39 2.58
N VAL A 29 -21.09 2.77 2.52
CA VAL A 29 -19.85 3.46 2.14
C VAL A 29 -19.83 3.84 0.66
N LYS A 30 -20.29 2.96 -0.23
CA LYS A 30 -20.17 3.15 -1.68
C LYS A 30 -20.91 4.40 -2.20
N PRO A 31 -22.16 4.68 -1.79
CA PRO A 31 -22.85 5.91 -2.18
C PRO A 31 -22.12 7.18 -1.75
N GLU A 32 -21.59 7.23 -0.53
CA GLU A 32 -20.88 8.41 -0.01
C GLU A 32 -19.57 8.67 -0.75
N VAL A 33 -18.76 7.62 -0.96
CA VAL A 33 -17.52 7.69 -1.74
C VAL A 33 -17.82 8.18 -3.16
N PHE A 34 -18.83 7.60 -3.81
CA PHE A 34 -19.20 7.95 -5.17
C PHE A 34 -19.66 9.42 -5.28
N SER A 35 -20.46 9.89 -4.31
CA SER A 35 -20.91 11.28 -4.27
C SER A 35 -19.73 12.24 -4.18
N LEU A 36 -18.78 11.98 -3.28
CA LEU A 36 -17.62 12.84 -3.08
C LEU A 36 -16.67 12.85 -4.28
N ILE A 37 -16.43 11.70 -4.91
CA ILE A 37 -15.63 11.63 -6.15
C ILE A 37 -16.34 12.41 -7.26
N THR A 38 -17.65 12.22 -7.43
CA THR A 38 -18.43 12.90 -8.48
C THR A 38 -18.43 14.41 -8.26
N GLU A 39 -18.68 14.87 -7.04
CA GLU A 39 -18.62 16.29 -6.68
C GLU A 39 -17.24 16.86 -6.98
N ALA A 40 -16.18 16.19 -6.54
CA ALA A 40 -14.81 16.62 -6.79
C ALA A 40 -14.54 16.74 -8.31
N VAL A 41 -14.85 15.71 -9.10
CA VAL A 41 -14.62 15.70 -10.55
C VAL A 41 -15.46 16.76 -11.28
N THR A 42 -16.68 17.02 -10.82
CA THR A 42 -17.61 17.98 -11.47
C THR A 42 -17.42 19.42 -11.02
N SER A 43 -16.84 19.65 -9.83
CA SER A 43 -16.56 21.00 -9.30
C SER A 43 -15.55 21.78 -10.15
N GLY A 44 -14.69 21.07 -10.90
CA GLY A 44 -13.57 21.65 -11.63
C GLY A 44 -12.49 22.22 -10.73
N GLU A 45 -12.57 22.01 -9.41
CA GLU A 45 -11.52 22.38 -8.48
C GLU A 45 -10.32 21.43 -8.64
N GLN A 46 -9.13 21.97 -8.44
CA GLN A 46 -7.91 21.17 -8.47
C GLN A 46 -7.81 20.37 -7.18
N ILE A 47 -8.14 19.08 -7.24
CA ILE A 47 -8.20 18.17 -6.07
C ILE A 47 -6.80 17.71 -5.64
N VAL A 48 -5.83 17.74 -6.55
CA VAL A 48 -4.46 17.29 -6.32
C VAL A 48 -3.48 18.39 -6.76
N ASN A 49 -2.58 18.79 -5.87
CA ASN A 49 -1.45 19.64 -6.23
C ASN A 49 -0.43 18.78 -7.01
N THR A 50 -0.63 18.64 -8.31
CA THR A 50 0.39 18.05 -9.19
C THR A 50 1.55 19.05 -9.28
N VAL A 51 2.67 18.72 -8.65
CA VAL A 51 3.91 19.48 -8.85
C VAL A 51 4.41 19.09 -10.25
N GLU A 52 4.16 19.93 -11.26
CA GLU A 52 4.78 19.75 -12.57
C GLU A 52 6.31 19.78 -12.39
N ASN A 53 6.99 18.75 -12.90
CA ASN A 53 8.45 18.67 -12.97
C ASN A 53 9.01 19.85 -13.79
N LYS A 54 9.18 21.01 -13.15
CA LYS A 54 10.18 21.98 -13.60
C LYS A 54 11.50 21.53 -13.03
N SER A 55 12.30 20.93 -13.91
CA SER A 55 13.73 20.80 -13.71
C SER A 55 14.29 22.18 -13.31
N SER A 56 14.87 22.22 -12.11
CA SER A 56 15.90 23.13 -11.60
C SER A 56 15.50 23.97 -10.37
N GLU A 57 16.39 23.86 -9.40
CA GLU A 57 16.71 24.77 -8.29
C GLU A 57 15.86 24.71 -7.00
N ALA A 58 16.46 24.00 -6.04
CA ALA A 58 16.50 24.31 -4.62
C ALA A 58 15.17 24.63 -3.92
N GLY A 59 14.64 23.62 -3.25
CA GLY A 59 13.89 23.80 -2.01
C GLY A 59 12.39 23.61 -2.11
N GLN A 60 11.96 22.35 -2.17
CA GLN A 60 10.77 21.85 -1.47
C GLN A 60 10.73 20.31 -1.56
N GLU A 61 11.08 19.67 -0.45
CA GLU A 61 10.86 18.24 -0.21
C GLU A 61 9.34 18.02 -0.08
N GLY A 62 8.74 17.28 -1.01
CA GLY A 62 7.30 17.02 -0.98
C GLY A 62 6.66 16.56 -2.29
N GLY A 63 7.41 16.50 -3.40
CA GLY A 63 6.94 15.82 -4.61
C GLY A 63 7.24 14.32 -4.53
N GLU A 64 6.22 13.48 -4.66
CA GLU A 64 6.39 12.03 -4.90
C GLU A 64 6.98 11.84 -6.30
N GLN A 65 8.31 11.82 -6.39
CA GLN A 65 9.00 11.51 -7.63
C GLN A 65 8.82 10.01 -7.92
N ASP A 66 8.47 9.66 -9.16
CA ASP A 66 8.32 8.26 -9.53
C ASP A 66 9.65 7.53 -9.38
N THR A 67 9.74 6.69 -8.35
CA THR A 67 10.96 5.96 -7.98
C THR A 67 11.41 4.94 -9.03
N LEU A 68 10.52 4.57 -9.97
CA LEU A 68 10.81 3.64 -11.06
C LEU A 68 11.19 4.36 -12.36
N GLY A 69 11.12 5.70 -12.37
CA GLY A 69 11.59 6.50 -13.49
C GLY A 69 13.06 6.25 -13.81
N TYR A 70 13.40 6.34 -15.09
CA TYR A 70 14.78 6.28 -15.57
C TYR A 70 15.62 7.41 -14.97
N ASP A 71 16.76 7.06 -14.38
CA ASP A 71 17.79 8.00 -13.93
C ASP A 71 19.12 7.66 -14.63
N GLU A 72 19.77 8.65 -15.24
CA GLU A 72 21.06 8.48 -15.92
C GLU A 72 22.20 8.08 -14.96
N ASN A 73 22.01 8.29 -13.66
CA ASN A 73 22.95 7.94 -12.60
C ASN A 73 22.73 6.53 -12.05
N ASP A 74 21.66 5.83 -12.46
CA ASP A 74 21.43 4.46 -12.04
C ASP A 74 22.51 3.53 -12.61
N GLY A 75 23.04 2.65 -11.75
CA GLY A 75 23.87 1.54 -12.22
C GLY A 75 23.06 0.59 -13.11
N GLU A 76 23.71 -0.12 -14.01
CA GLU A 76 23.10 -1.07 -14.95
C GLU A 76 22.11 -2.03 -14.27
N VAL A 77 22.49 -2.62 -13.14
CA VAL A 77 21.65 -3.52 -12.34
C VAL A 77 20.40 -2.82 -11.81
N VAL A 78 20.53 -1.59 -11.33
CA VAL A 78 19.39 -0.79 -10.83
C VAL A 78 18.44 -0.45 -11.98
N GLY A 79 18.97 -0.07 -13.14
CA GLY A 79 18.18 0.16 -14.35
C GLY A 79 17.37 -1.08 -14.75
N MET A 80 17.99 -2.26 -14.77
CA MET A 80 17.30 -3.52 -15.05
C MET A 80 16.21 -3.84 -14.01
N ILE A 81 16.47 -3.61 -12.72
CA ILE A 81 15.49 -3.80 -11.65
C ILE A 81 14.28 -2.88 -11.88
N LYS A 82 14.53 -1.58 -12.08
CA LYS A 82 13.47 -0.58 -12.30
C LYS A 82 12.65 -0.90 -13.55
N GLU A 83 13.30 -1.26 -14.66
CA GLU A 83 12.62 -1.65 -15.90
C GLU A 83 11.71 -2.87 -15.70
N LEU A 84 12.21 -3.93 -15.03
CA LEU A 84 11.42 -5.12 -14.79
C LEU A 84 10.24 -4.86 -13.84
N LEU A 85 10.46 -4.01 -12.82
CA LEU A 85 9.41 -3.57 -11.92
C LEU A 85 8.32 -2.80 -12.68
N GLU A 86 8.70 -1.80 -13.46
CA GLU A 86 7.77 -0.94 -14.20
C GLU A 86 7.01 -1.70 -15.28
N THR A 87 7.67 -2.57 -16.03
CA THR A 87 7.06 -3.21 -17.22
C THR A 87 6.28 -4.48 -16.92
N ARG A 88 6.55 -5.16 -15.80
CA ARG A 88 5.93 -6.47 -15.50
C ARG A 88 5.25 -6.58 -14.14
N ILE A 89 5.80 -5.94 -13.12
CA ILE A 89 5.34 -6.14 -11.74
C ILE A 89 4.33 -5.09 -11.33
N ARG A 90 4.66 -3.81 -11.56
CA ARG A 90 3.80 -2.66 -11.24
C ARG A 90 2.42 -2.75 -11.90
N PRO A 91 2.27 -3.14 -13.19
CA PRO A 91 0.96 -3.23 -13.81
C PRO A 91 0.03 -4.22 -13.10
N ALA A 92 0.54 -5.41 -12.77
CA ALA A 92 -0.24 -6.42 -12.06
C ALA A 92 -0.65 -5.96 -10.64
N ILE A 93 0.22 -5.20 -9.97
CA ILE A 93 -0.05 -4.66 -8.65
C ILE A 93 -1.09 -3.53 -8.69
N GLN A 94 -1.03 -2.68 -9.71
CA GLN A 94 -1.99 -1.59 -9.92
C GLN A 94 -3.37 -2.13 -10.30
N GLU A 95 -3.44 -3.23 -11.07
CA GLU A 95 -4.70 -3.95 -11.31
C GLU A 95 -5.37 -4.42 -10.00
N ASP A 96 -4.58 -4.80 -9.01
CA ASP A 96 -5.04 -5.17 -7.66
C ASP A 96 -5.26 -3.96 -6.73
N GLY A 97 -5.10 -2.73 -7.23
CA GLY A 97 -5.31 -1.50 -6.46
C GLY A 97 -4.17 -1.15 -5.49
N GLY A 98 -2.97 -1.67 -5.73
CA GLY A 98 -1.74 -1.32 -5.03
C GLY A 98 -0.77 -0.51 -5.88
N ASP A 99 0.37 -0.15 -5.30
CA ASP A 99 1.52 0.33 -6.07
C ASP A 99 2.82 -0.09 -5.37
N ILE A 100 3.94 0.10 -6.06
CA ILE A 100 5.28 -0.18 -5.52
C ILE A 100 6.21 1.00 -5.70
N GLU A 101 7.05 1.23 -4.69
CA GLU A 101 8.14 2.18 -4.77
C GLU A 101 9.48 1.46 -4.61
N PHE A 102 10.41 1.77 -5.51
CA PHE A 102 11.79 1.34 -5.37
C PHE A 102 12.51 2.25 -4.37
N ARG A 103 13.07 1.66 -3.32
CA ARG A 103 13.76 2.39 -2.24
C ARG A 103 15.28 2.20 -2.25
N GLY A 104 15.79 1.31 -3.09
CA GLY A 104 17.22 1.13 -3.31
C GLY A 104 17.62 -0.31 -3.56
N PHE A 105 18.90 -0.48 -3.86
CA PHE A 105 19.53 -1.79 -4.05
C PHE A 105 20.90 -1.78 -3.36
N ASP A 106 21.10 -2.71 -2.43
CA ASP A 106 22.36 -2.82 -1.67
C ASP A 106 22.73 -4.28 -1.44
N ASN A 107 23.98 -4.64 -1.76
CA ASN A 107 24.54 -5.98 -1.51
C ASN A 107 23.68 -7.17 -2.03
N GLY A 108 22.95 -6.97 -3.13
CA GLY A 108 22.04 -7.97 -3.70
C GLY A 108 20.63 -7.96 -3.10
N ASN A 109 20.31 -7.02 -2.20
CA ASN A 109 18.99 -6.86 -1.60
C ASN A 109 18.26 -5.68 -2.23
N VAL A 110 17.09 -5.93 -2.80
CA VAL A 110 16.21 -4.89 -3.37
C VAL A 110 15.25 -4.41 -2.28
N LEU A 111 15.28 -3.11 -1.99
CA LEU A 111 14.41 -2.47 -1.02
C LEU A 111 13.17 -1.93 -1.75
N LEU A 112 11.99 -2.43 -1.40
CA LEU A 112 10.73 -1.99 -1.98
C LEU A 112 9.78 -1.50 -0.88
N LYS A 113 8.95 -0.52 -1.19
CA LYS A 113 7.81 -0.17 -0.36
C LYS A 113 6.53 -0.47 -1.13
N LEU A 114 5.67 -1.29 -0.54
CA LEU A 114 4.34 -1.56 -1.08
C LEU A 114 3.35 -0.47 -0.63
N ARG A 115 2.43 -0.09 -1.50
CA ARG A 115 1.37 0.91 -1.25
C ARG A 115 -0.01 0.37 -1.65
N GLY A 116 -1.05 1.10 -1.26
CA GLY A 116 -2.44 0.76 -1.55
C GLY A 116 -2.86 -0.59 -0.95
N ALA A 117 -3.64 -1.35 -1.71
CA ALA A 117 -4.21 -2.63 -1.28
C ALA A 117 -3.14 -3.64 -0.81
N CYS A 118 -1.93 -3.60 -1.39
CA CYS A 118 -0.85 -4.55 -1.11
C CYS A 118 -0.28 -4.49 0.32
N ARG A 119 -0.65 -3.49 1.11
CA ARG A 119 -0.30 -3.38 2.54
C ARG A 119 -1.34 -3.97 3.50
N THR A 120 -2.55 -4.27 3.02
CA THR A 120 -3.72 -4.43 3.92
C THR A 120 -3.89 -5.84 4.48
N CYS A 121 -3.09 -6.81 4.04
CA CYS A 121 -3.19 -8.19 4.49
C CYS A 121 -1.80 -8.84 4.58
N ASP A 122 -1.38 -9.19 5.80
CA ASP A 122 -0.06 -9.76 6.07
C ASP A 122 0.24 -11.00 5.21
N SER A 123 -0.74 -11.87 4.97
CA SER A 123 -0.54 -13.07 4.14
C SER A 123 -0.35 -12.73 2.66
N SER A 124 -1.06 -11.72 2.15
CA SER A 124 -0.95 -11.28 0.76
C SER A 124 0.36 -10.53 0.53
N THR A 125 0.80 -9.75 1.51
CA THR A 125 2.09 -9.04 1.49
C THR A 125 3.27 -10.01 1.37
N VAL A 126 3.30 -11.08 2.17
CA VAL A 126 4.36 -12.10 2.08
C VAL A 126 4.35 -12.81 0.73
N THR A 127 3.17 -13.21 0.25
CA THR A 127 3.03 -13.92 -1.04
C THR A 127 3.49 -13.05 -2.21
N LEU A 128 3.04 -11.80 -2.24
CA LEU A 128 3.42 -10.83 -3.29
C LEU A 128 4.93 -10.57 -3.26
N LYS A 129 5.49 -10.30 -2.08
CA LYS A 129 6.93 -10.08 -1.87
C LYS A 129 7.76 -11.26 -2.38
N ASN A 130 7.34 -12.49 -2.10
CA ASN A 130 8.02 -13.70 -2.58
C ASN A 130 7.90 -13.86 -4.10
N GLY A 131 6.75 -13.48 -4.70
CA GLY A 131 6.56 -13.48 -6.14
C GLY A 131 7.48 -12.49 -6.85
N ILE A 132 7.58 -11.26 -6.33
CA ILE A 132 8.49 -10.22 -6.80
C ILE A 132 9.95 -10.70 -6.69
N GLU A 133 10.33 -11.21 -5.53
CA GLU A 133 11.68 -11.74 -5.27
C GLU A 133 12.06 -12.84 -6.27
N SER A 134 11.18 -13.82 -6.46
CA SER A 134 11.40 -14.93 -7.40
C SER A 134 11.58 -14.43 -8.84
N MET A 135 10.79 -13.43 -9.26
CA MET A 135 10.88 -12.86 -10.60
C MET A 135 12.19 -12.08 -10.80
N LEU A 136 12.55 -11.21 -9.85
CA LEU A 136 13.78 -10.42 -9.95
C LEU A 136 15.01 -11.33 -9.95
N MET A 137 15.08 -12.31 -9.05
CA MET A 137 16.19 -13.29 -9.00
C MET A 137 16.29 -14.15 -10.26
N HIS A 138 15.18 -14.40 -10.95
CA HIS A 138 15.18 -15.17 -12.21
C HIS A 138 15.81 -14.40 -13.36
N TYR A 139 15.61 -13.09 -13.41
CA TYR A 139 16.06 -12.23 -14.52
C TYR A 139 17.37 -11.48 -14.24
N ILE A 140 17.75 -11.31 -12.97
CA ILE A 140 18.88 -10.49 -12.55
C ILE A 140 19.71 -11.27 -11.51
N GLU A 141 20.86 -11.80 -11.93
CA GLU A 141 21.69 -12.70 -11.11
C GLU A 141 22.26 -12.02 -9.86
N GLU A 142 22.42 -10.70 -9.87
CA GLU A 142 22.90 -9.90 -8.76
C GLU A 142 21.87 -9.78 -7.63
N VAL A 143 20.58 -9.99 -7.92
CA VAL A 143 19.51 -9.95 -6.93
C VAL A 143 19.48 -11.27 -6.17
N LYS A 144 19.52 -11.16 -4.84
CA LYS A 144 19.53 -12.29 -3.89
C LYS A 144 18.32 -12.30 -2.97
N ALA A 145 17.72 -11.13 -2.72
CA ALA A 145 16.57 -10.99 -1.85
C ALA A 145 15.81 -9.69 -2.17
N VAL A 146 14.55 -9.64 -1.74
CA VAL A 146 13.74 -8.43 -1.66
C VAL A 146 13.41 -8.18 -0.20
N THR A 147 13.43 -6.93 0.24
CA THR A 147 12.97 -6.54 1.57
C THR A 147 11.92 -5.45 1.45
N GLN A 148 10.78 -5.65 2.11
CA GLN A 148 9.81 -4.58 2.26
C GLN A 148 10.31 -3.61 3.32
N VAL A 149 10.39 -2.33 2.96
CA VAL A 149 10.68 -1.24 3.88
C VAL A 149 9.41 -0.46 4.20
N LEU A 150 9.37 0.08 5.40
CA LEU A 150 8.29 0.92 5.91
C LEU A 150 8.85 2.31 6.14
N ASP A 151 8.00 3.33 6.06
CA ASP A 151 8.43 4.68 6.44
C ASP A 151 8.61 4.77 7.96
N GLN A 152 9.39 5.76 8.41
CA GLN A 152 9.68 5.96 9.83
C GLN A 152 8.40 6.11 10.67
N GLU A 153 7.39 6.82 10.15
CA GLU A 153 6.10 7.00 10.80
C GLU A 153 5.35 5.67 10.98
N GLU A 154 5.41 4.82 9.96
CA GLU A 154 4.77 3.50 9.95
C GLU A 154 5.47 2.55 10.91
N GLU A 155 6.80 2.58 10.96
CA GLU A 155 7.56 1.84 11.97
C GLU A 155 7.21 2.28 13.39
N ILE A 156 7.08 3.58 13.62
CA ILE A 156 6.70 4.12 14.94
C ILE A 156 5.29 3.64 15.30
N ALA A 157 4.34 3.74 14.37
CA ALA A 157 2.97 3.27 14.59
C ALA A 157 2.94 1.77 14.94
N MET A 158 3.67 0.92 14.22
CA MET A 158 3.73 -0.52 14.51
C MET A 158 4.41 -0.83 15.85
N LYS A 159 5.49 -0.11 16.20
CA LYS A 159 6.18 -0.26 17.49
C LYS A 159 5.26 0.14 18.65
N GLU A 160 4.54 1.24 18.52
CA GLU A 160 3.59 1.69 19.55
C GLU A 160 2.38 0.76 19.68
N PHE A 161 1.85 0.26 18.56
CA PHE A 161 0.78 -0.74 18.57
C PHE A 161 1.21 -2.03 19.28
N SER A 162 2.40 -2.54 18.98
CA SER A 162 2.94 -3.75 19.62
C SER A 162 3.11 -3.58 21.14
N LYS A 163 3.65 -2.43 21.57
CA LYS A 163 3.76 -2.09 23.00
C LYS A 163 2.39 -2.00 23.67
N PHE A 164 1.38 -1.50 22.95
CA PHE A 164 0.01 -1.41 23.46
C PHE A 164 -0.62 -2.80 23.63
N GLU A 165 -0.45 -3.70 22.67
CA GLU A 165 -0.91 -5.09 22.78
C GLU A 165 -0.26 -5.84 23.94
N GLU A 166 1.05 -5.68 24.15
CA GLU A 166 1.75 -6.27 25.28
C GLU A 166 1.20 -5.77 26.62
N LYS A 167 0.93 -4.46 26.73
CA LYS A 167 0.31 -3.87 27.93
C LYS A 167 -1.11 -4.40 28.16
N LEU A 168 -1.90 -4.58 27.10
CA LEU A 168 -3.23 -5.20 27.20
C LEU A 168 -3.14 -6.67 27.67
N LYS A 169 -2.18 -7.44 27.17
CA LYS A 169 -1.90 -8.82 27.60
C LYS A 169 -1.47 -8.89 29.07
N GLN A 170 -0.73 -7.88 29.57
CA GLN A 170 -0.32 -7.80 30.97
C GLN A 170 -1.46 -7.36 31.91
N GLN A 171 -2.42 -6.56 31.43
CA GLN A 171 -3.58 -6.13 32.22
C GLN A 171 -4.71 -7.16 32.27
N LYS A 172 -4.88 -7.98 31.24
CA LYS A 172 -5.83 -9.09 31.23
C LYS A 172 -5.17 -10.34 31.82
N GLY A 173 -5.44 -10.62 33.10
CA GLY A 173 -5.09 -11.89 33.75
C GLY A 173 -5.68 -13.12 33.02
N PRO A 174 -5.29 -14.34 33.42
CA PRO A 174 -5.50 -15.59 32.67
C PRO A 174 -6.96 -16.01 32.37
N ASP A 175 -7.96 -15.26 32.85
CA ASP A 175 -9.40 -15.53 32.65
C ASP A 175 -10.08 -14.60 31.63
N ALA A 176 -9.33 -13.93 30.74
CA ALA A 176 -9.93 -13.15 29.65
C ALA A 176 -10.57 -14.08 28.59
N ILE A 177 -11.86 -14.34 28.77
CA ILE A 177 -12.71 -15.05 27.81
C ILE A 177 -12.65 -14.29 26.47
N ALA A 178 -12.32 -15.01 25.38
CA ALA A 178 -12.44 -14.48 24.03
C ALA A 178 -13.86 -13.95 23.81
N SER A 179 -13.98 -12.67 23.47
CA SER A 179 -15.28 -12.09 23.09
C SER A 179 -15.84 -12.93 21.95
N THR A 180 -16.96 -13.58 22.23
CA THR A 180 -17.64 -14.55 21.38
C THR A 180 -17.86 -14.01 19.99
N VAL A 181 -17.39 -14.78 18.99
CA VAL A 181 -17.95 -14.81 17.64
C VAL A 181 -19.46 -15.04 17.78
N GLY A 182 -20.26 -14.05 17.40
CA GLY A 182 -21.72 -14.15 17.40
C GLY A 182 -22.17 -15.28 16.48
N LYS A 183 -22.79 -16.30 17.06
CA LYS A 183 -23.44 -17.40 16.34
C LYS A 183 -24.95 -17.19 16.40
N GLY A 184 -25.59 -17.12 15.23
CA GLY A 184 -27.05 -17.09 15.02
C GLY A 184 -27.38 -16.08 13.92
N SER A 185 -28.03 -16.40 12.81
CA SER A 185 -28.86 -17.54 12.43
C SER A 185 -28.91 -17.65 10.89
N LEU A 186 -29.29 -18.84 10.41
CA LEU A 186 -29.67 -19.24 9.05
C LEU A 186 -30.45 -18.14 8.28
N ASP A 187 -30.37 -18.00 6.95
CA ASP A 187 -30.87 -18.95 5.96
C ASP A 187 -30.22 -18.80 4.57
N THR A 188 -30.05 -19.95 3.93
CA THR A 188 -29.89 -20.13 2.48
C THR A 188 -31.13 -19.66 1.73
N VAL A 189 -30.97 -18.95 0.61
CA VAL A 189 -31.93 -19.02 -0.51
C VAL A 189 -31.15 -19.04 -1.83
N GLU A 190 -31.12 -20.22 -2.46
CA GLU A 190 -31.08 -20.34 -3.91
C GLU A 190 -32.43 -19.86 -4.47
N ALA A 191 -32.38 -18.95 -5.44
CA ALA A 191 -33.33 -18.85 -6.56
C ALA A 191 -32.70 -17.97 -7.66
#